data_AF-A0AAU5YNK8-F1
#
_entry.id   AF-A0AAU5YNK8-F1
#
_cell.length_a   1.000
_cell.length_b   1.000
_cell.length_c   1.000
_cell.angle_alpha   90.00
_cell.angle_beta   90.00
_cell.angle_gamma   90.00
#
_symmetry.space_group_name_H-M   'P 1'
#
loop_
_entity.id
_entity.type
_entity.pdbx_description
1 polymer ?
#
loop_
_entity_poly.entity_id
_entity_poly.type
_entity_poly.pdbx_seq_one_letter_code
_entity_poly.pdbx_strand_id
1 'polypeptide(L)' 'MVTTHRVVSFVVAFIVAVPVMLTVFRDSGEITRETWAKSLIFGGSIAAIAAIALGRSRQ' A
#
# COMPACT_ATOMS: atom_id res chain seq x y z
N MET A 1 -21.02 3.28 -8.41
CA MET A 1 -20.32 2.00 -8.11
C MET A 1 -18.81 1.99 -8.42
N VAL A 2 -18.28 2.85 -9.30
CA VAL A 2 -16.83 2.91 -9.61
C VAL A 2 -15.97 3.33 -8.40
N THR A 3 -16.45 4.27 -7.57
CA THR A 3 -15.69 4.79 -6.42
C THR A 3 -15.50 3.73 -5.32
N THR A 4 -16.55 2.99 -4.97
CA THR A 4 -16.49 1.90 -3.98
C THR A 4 -15.48 0.83 -4.40
N HIS A 5 -15.48 0.47 -5.70
CA HIS A 5 -14.55 -0.49 -6.25
C HIS A 5 -13.07 -0.03 -6.17
N ARG A 6 -12.82 1.25 -6.45
CA ARG A 6 -11.48 1.85 -6.34
C ARG A 6 -11.00 1.89 -4.89
N VAL A 7 -11.88 2.23 -3.94
CA VAL A 7 -11.57 2.23 -2.50
C VAL A 7 -11.24 0.82 -2.01
N VAL A 8 -12.03 -0.19 -2.37
CA VAL A 8 -11.75 -1.58 -1.99
C VAL A 8 -10.41 -2.04 -2.58
N SER A 9 -10.14 -1.72 -3.85
CA SER A 9 -8.87 -2.08 -4.51
C SER A 9 -7.68 -1.40 -3.82
N PHE A 10 -7.83 -0.14 -3.40
CA PHE A 10 -6.82 0.58 -2.63
C PHE A 10 -6.57 -0.08 -1.27
N VAL A 11 -7.62 -0.36 -0.50
CA VAL A 11 -7.50 -0.94 0.85
C VAL A 11 -6.83 -2.31 0.79
N VAL A 12 -7.23 -3.16 -0.16
CA VAL A 12 -6.60 -4.47 -0.36
C VAL A 12 -5.13 -4.32 -0.72
N ALA A 13 -4.80 -3.45 -1.68
CA ALA A 13 -3.41 -3.21 -2.06
C ALA A 13 -2.58 -2.62 -0.90
N PHE A 14 -3.18 -1.77 -0.07
CA PHE A 14 -2.52 -1.14 1.07
C PHE A 14 -2.18 -2.16 2.17
N ILE A 15 -3.14 -3.04 2.51
CA ILE A 15 -2.94 -4.10 3.51
C ILE A 15 -1.82 -5.06 3.07
N VAL A 16 -1.61 -5.26 1.78
CA VAL A 16 -0.52 -6.10 1.24
C VAL A 16 0.80 -5.33 1.15
N ALA A 17 0.77 -4.09 0.66
CA ALA A 17 1.98 -3.30 0.42
C ALA A 17 2.67 -2.86 1.71
N VAL A 18 1.93 -2.53 2.77
CA VAL A 18 2.51 -2.06 4.04
C VAL A 18 3.38 -3.12 4.72
N PRO A 19 2.93 -4.39 4.88
CA PRO A 19 3.79 -5.48 5.38
C PRO A 19 5.04 -5.72 4.53
N VAL A 20 4.92 -5.65 3.19
CA VAL A 20 6.07 -5.78 2.28
C VAL A 20 7.06 -4.63 2.49
N MET A 21 6.57 -3.41 2.66
CA MET A 21 7.45 -2.28 2.93
C MET A 21 8.08 -2.35 4.33
N LEU A 22 7.35 -2.90 5.32
CA LEU A 22 7.90 -3.16 6.65
C LEU A 22 9.06 -4.14 6.61
N THR A 23 9.02 -5.18 5.77
CA THR A 23 10.17 -6.09 5.62
C THR A 23 11.34 -5.44 4.89
N VAL A 24 11.07 -4.55 3.94
CA VAL A 24 12.10 -3.81 3.18
C VAL A 24 12.79 -2.74 4.03
N PHE A 25 12.04 -1.99 4.84
CA PHE A 25 12.55 -0.92 5.71
C PHE A 25 12.90 -1.41 7.12
N ARG A 26 12.85 -2.72 7.36
CA ARG A 26 13.29 -3.32 8.62
C ARG A 26 14.80 -3.13 8.70
N ASP A 27 15.23 -2.34 9.67
CA ASP A 27 16.64 -2.12 9.91
C ASP A 27 17.09 -2.97 11.09
N SER A 28 18.13 -3.79 10.88
CA SER A 28 18.79 -4.57 11.94
C SER A 28 17.91 -5.51 12.79
N GLY A 29 16.69 -5.80 12.34
CA GLY A 29 15.77 -6.70 13.04
C GLY A 29 14.66 -5.99 13.82
N GLU A 30 14.76 -4.68 14.04
CA GLU A 30 13.78 -3.90 14.80
C GLU A 30 12.80 -3.18 13.89
N ILE A 31 11.54 -3.12 14.32
CA ILE A 31 10.51 -2.31 13.68
C ILE A 31 10.37 -1.04 14.50
N THR A 32 11.02 0.02 14.04
CA THR A 32 10.96 1.34 14.69
C THR A 32 9.77 2.17 14.18
N ARG A 33 9.46 3.27 14.88
CA ARG A 33 8.44 4.23 14.42
C ARG A 33 8.78 4.84 13.07
N GLU A 34 10.07 5.03 12.78
CA GLU A 34 10.54 5.52 11.49
C GLU A 34 10.30 4.50 10.38
N THR A 35 10.59 3.22 10.63
CA THR A 35 10.28 2.10 9.71
C THR A 35 8.79 2.05 9.39
N TRP A 36 7.92 2.21 10.39
CA TRP A 36 6.47 2.30 10.18
C TRP A 36 6.09 3.49 9.31
N ALA A 37 6.62 4.68 9.59
CA ALA A 37 6.32 5.88 8.81
C ALA A 37 6.72 5.72 7.34
N LYS A 38 7.94 5.24 7.07
CA LYS A 38 8.41 4.96 5.69
C LYS A 38 7.52 3.92 5.02
N SER A 39 7.15 2.85 5.74
CA SER A 39 6.33 1.78 5.18
C SER A 39 4.90 2.21 4.84
N LEU A 40 4.28 3.04 5.68
CA LEU A 40 2.94 3.59 5.43
C LEU A 40 2.95 4.56 4.24
N ILE A 41 3.97 5.41 4.14
CA ILE A 41 4.10 6.37 3.03
C ILE A 41 4.28 5.63 1.70
N PHE A 42 5.29 4.76 1.60
CA PHE A 42 5.58 4.01 0.38
C PHE A 42 4.47 2.99 0.04
N GLY A 43 3.97 2.25 1.04
CA GLY A 43 2.87 1.31 0.86
C GLY A 43 1.59 2.03 0.40
N GLY A 44 1.32 3.22 0.93
CA GLY A 44 0.23 4.11 0.50
C GLY A 44 0.33 4.52 -0.96
N SER A 45 1.51 4.99 -1.39
CA SER A 45 1.76 5.37 -2.78
C SER A 45 1.58 4.19 -3.74
N ILE A 46 2.11 3.02 -3.40
CA ILE A 46 1.96 1.80 -4.22
C ILE A 46 0.49 1.38 -4.31
N ALA A 47 -0.23 1.39 -3.19
CA ALA A 47 -1.65 1.06 -3.16
C ALA A 47 -2.49 2.02 -4.01
N ALA A 48 -2.16 3.31 -4.02
CA ALA A 48 -2.83 4.31 -4.86
C ALA A 48 -2.61 4.01 -6.35
N ILE A 49 -1.37 3.74 -6.76
CA ILE A 49 -1.03 3.38 -8.14
C ILE A 49 -1.76 2.09 -8.55
N ALA A 50 -1.75 1.07 -7.68
CA ALA A 50 -2.41 -0.20 -7.94
C ALA A 50 -3.93 -0.04 -8.11
N ALA A 51 -4.58 0.75 -7.25
CA ALA A 51 -6.01 1.04 -7.35
C ALA A 51 -6.37 1.78 -8.63
N ILE A 52 -5.53 2.71 -9.08
CA ILE A 52 -5.72 3.42 -10.35
C ILE A 52 -5.51 2.48 -11.54
N ALA A 53 -4.49 1.63 -11.51
CA ALA A 53 -4.21 0.65 -12.57
C ALA A 53 -5.33 -0.38 -12.70
N LEU A 54 -5.78 -0.98 -11.59
CA LEU A 54 -6.92 -1.89 -11.57
C LEU A 54 -8.20 -1.18 -12.04
N GLY A 55 -8.41 0.06 -11.62
CA GLY A 55 -9.55 0.88 -12.01
C GLY A 55 -9.59 1.18 -13.51
N ARG A 56 -8.44 1.23 -14.20
CA ARG A 56 -8.35 1.35 -15.67
C ARG A 56 -8.59 0.03 -16.40
N SER A 57 -8.19 -1.11 -15.83
CA SER A 57 -8.37 -2.42 -16.48
C SER A 57 -9.82 -2.93 -16.53
N ARG A 58 -10.71 -2.34 -15.72
CA ARG A 58 -12.13 -2.74 -15.57
C ARG A 58 -13.12 -1.81 -16.28
N GLN A 59 -12.65 -0.74 -16.92
CA GLN A 59 -13.46 0.12 -17.82
C GLN A 59 -13.26 -0.33 -19.26
#